data_AF-A0A075KGH2-F1
#
_entry.id   AF-A0A075KGH2-F1
#
_cell.length_a   1.000
_cell.length_b   1.000
_cell.length_c   1.000
_cell.angle_alpha   90.00
_cell.angle_beta   90.00
_cell.angle_gamma   90.00
#
_symmetry.space_group_name_H-M   'P 1'
#
loop_
_entity.id
_entity.type
_entity.pdbx_description
1 polymer ?
#
loop_
_entity_poly.entity_id
_entity_poly.type
_entity_poly.pdbx_seq_one_letter_code
_entity_poly.pdbx_strand_id
1 'polypeptide(L)'
;MSREKMLNREIIVSTIKKFCTVNYQEFTVSNMIHKGGYRHRVEIEADGSHFYVDFHFRENGSTSIDISSGHHMDKKKQIKDAILGDPTCLLVDSKKKVISE
;
A
#
# COMPACT_ATOMS: atom_id res chain seq x y z
N MET A 1 7.55 13.69 -4.26
CA MET A 1 7.83 12.27 -4.58
C MET A 1 7.69 11.44 -3.31
N SER A 2 6.91 10.35 -3.34
CA SER A 2 6.88 9.40 -2.20
C SER A 2 8.25 8.75 -2.06
N ARG A 3 8.77 8.65 -0.82
CA ARG A 3 10.01 7.92 -0.55
C ARG A 3 9.78 6.42 -0.78
N GLU A 4 10.74 5.75 -1.40
CA GLU A 4 10.74 4.29 -1.56
C GLU A 4 10.85 3.58 -0.20
N LYS A 5 10.15 2.46 -0.05
CA LYS A 5 10.16 1.60 1.14
C LYS A 5 10.21 0.13 0.74
N MET A 6 10.82 -0.70 1.59
CA MET A 6 10.75 -2.15 1.46
C MET A 6 9.44 -2.62 2.07
N LEU A 7 8.44 -2.86 1.21
CA LEU A 7 7.12 -3.28 1.63
C LEU A 7 6.90 -4.77 1.36
N ASN A 8 6.24 -5.45 2.29
CA ASN A 8 5.74 -6.79 2.06
C ASN A 8 4.53 -6.71 1.11
N ARG A 9 4.78 -6.97 -0.18
CA ARG A 9 3.79 -6.80 -1.27
C ARG A 9 2.57 -7.72 -1.12
N GLU A 10 2.74 -8.88 -0.47
CA GLU A 10 1.70 -9.89 -0.33
C GLU A 10 0.57 -9.43 0.61
N ILE A 11 0.90 -8.58 1.60
CA ILE A 11 -0.06 -8.18 2.63
C ILE A 11 -0.65 -6.78 2.41
N ILE A 12 -0.20 -6.05 1.39
CA ILE A 12 -0.69 -4.69 1.09
C ILE A 12 -2.21 -4.67 0.98
N VAL A 13 -2.78 -5.60 0.19
CA VAL A 13 -4.23 -5.68 -0.03
C VAL A 13 -4.97 -6.01 1.26
N SER A 14 -4.45 -6.93 2.09
CA SER A 14 -5.06 -7.25 3.38
C SER A 14 -5.03 -6.08 4.36
N THR A 15 -3.95 -5.29 4.37
CA THR A 15 -3.86 -4.10 5.23
C THR A 15 -4.84 -3.02 4.77
N ILE A 16 -5.02 -2.81 3.47
CA ILE A 16 -6.06 -1.92 2.93
C ILE A 16 -7.46 -2.41 3.34
N LYS A 17 -7.74 -3.70 3.18
CA LYS A 17 -9.03 -4.30 3.60
C LYS A 17 -9.29 -4.06 5.09
N LYS A 18 -8.29 -4.31 5.94
CA LYS A 18 -8.38 -4.06 7.39
C LYS A 18 -8.65 -2.58 7.70
N PHE A 19 -7.98 -1.66 7.01
CA PHE A 19 -8.26 -0.23 7.13
C PHE A 19 -9.72 0.08 6.76
N CYS A 20 -10.20 -0.42 5.62
CA CYS A 20 -11.57 -0.19 5.16
C CYS A 20 -12.62 -0.73 6.14
N THR A 21 -12.40 -1.92 6.73
CA THR A 21 -13.31 -2.51 7.74
C THR A 21 -13.52 -1.62 8.96
N VAL A 22 -12.53 -0.80 9.33
CA VAL A 22 -12.63 0.09 10.50
C VAL A 22 -13.24 1.45 10.15
N ASN A 23 -13.11 1.89 8.90
CA ASN A 23 -13.37 3.29 8.52
C ASN A 23 -14.60 3.49 7.63
N TYR A 24 -15.14 2.43 7.03
CA TYR A 24 -16.25 2.52 6.09
C TYR A 24 -17.34 1.51 6.45
N GLN A 25 -18.60 1.88 6.19
CA GLN A 25 -19.75 1.02 6.45
C GLN A 25 -19.91 -0.02 5.34
N GLU A 26 -19.79 0.43 4.08
CA GLU A 26 -19.86 -0.41 2.90
C GLU A 26 -18.60 -0.20 2.07
N PHE A 27 -17.91 -1.30 1.73
CA PHE A 27 -16.70 -1.19 0.91
C PHE A 27 -16.43 -2.43 0.07
N THR A 28 -15.73 -2.22 -1.04
CA THR A 28 -15.05 -3.26 -1.82
C THR A 28 -13.60 -2.85 -2.06
N VAL A 29 -12.69 -3.84 -2.04
CA VAL A 29 -11.27 -3.64 -2.34
C VAL A 29 -10.87 -4.67 -3.39
N SER A 30 -10.36 -4.20 -4.52
CA SER A 30 -9.88 -5.06 -5.59
C SER A 30 -8.66 -5.88 -5.17
N ASN A 31 -8.34 -6.91 -5.94
CA ASN A 31 -7.00 -7.49 -5.91
C ASN A 31 -5.97 -6.49 -6.45
N MET A 32 -4.68 -6.82 -6.34
CA MET A 32 -3.61 -6.03 -6.94
C MET A 32 -3.68 -6.15 -8.47
N ILE A 33 -3.99 -5.05 -9.16
CA ILE A 33 -4.14 -4.98 -10.63
C ILE A 33 -2.82 -4.49 -11.24
N HIS A 34 -2.22 -5.24 -12.16
CA HIS A 34 -1.07 -4.76 -12.94
C HIS A 34 -1.54 -3.76 -14.01
N LYS A 35 -0.98 -2.55 -14.02
CA LYS A 35 -1.33 -1.46 -14.97
C LYS A 35 -0.21 -1.19 -15.99
N GLY A 36 0.76 -2.09 -16.11
CA GLY A 36 1.91 -1.98 -17.01
C GLY A 36 3.18 -1.45 -16.34
N GLY A 37 4.34 -1.87 -16.85
CA GLY A 37 5.64 -1.57 -16.26
C GLY A 37 5.70 -1.99 -14.78
N TYR A 38 6.20 -1.10 -13.92
CA TYR A 38 6.25 -1.31 -12.47
C TYR A 38 4.94 -0.96 -11.74
N ARG A 39 3.95 -0.43 -12.45
CA ARG A 39 2.74 0.14 -11.85
C ARG A 39 1.70 -0.94 -11.58
N HIS A 40 1.24 -0.95 -10.33
CA HIS A 40 0.16 -1.77 -9.84
C HIS A 40 -0.85 -0.87 -9.15
N ARG A 41 -2.10 -1.34 -9.03
CA ARG A 41 -3.20 -0.56 -8.48
C ARG A 41 -4.08 -1.41 -7.59
N VAL A 42 -4.55 -0.81 -6.51
CA VAL A 42 -5.70 -1.30 -5.75
C VAL A 42 -6.83 -0.28 -5.92
N GLU A 43 -7.96 -0.74 -6.46
CA GLU A 43 -9.20 0.02 -6.61
C GLU A 43 -10.09 -0.23 -5.39
N ILE A 44 -10.74 0.83 -4.92
CA ILE A 44 -11.49 0.86 -3.67
C ILE A 44 -12.80 1.61 -3.93
N GLU A 45 -13.91 0.95 -3.63
CA GLU A 45 -15.21 1.57 -3.52
C GLU A 45 -15.60 1.58 -2.04
N ALA A 46 -15.96 2.73 -1.50
CA ALA A 46 -16.31 2.85 -0.09
C ALA A 46 -17.32 3.99 0.15
N ASP A 47 -18.44 3.66 0.79
CA ASP A 47 -19.54 4.58 1.11
C ASP A 47 -19.92 5.49 -0.08
N GLY A 48 -20.13 4.86 -1.25
CA GLY A 48 -20.48 5.53 -2.51
C GLY A 48 -19.34 6.32 -3.18
N SER A 49 -18.12 6.31 -2.63
CA SER A 49 -16.93 6.91 -3.25
C SER A 49 -16.09 5.86 -3.98
N HIS A 50 -15.55 6.21 -5.15
CA HIS A 50 -14.62 5.34 -5.87
C HIS A 50 -13.24 6.01 -6.02
N PHE A 51 -12.19 5.32 -5.58
CA PHE A 51 -10.81 5.81 -5.63
C PHE A 51 -9.82 4.65 -5.71
N TYR A 52 -8.53 4.97 -5.83
CA TYR A 52 -7.48 3.96 -5.98
C TYR A 52 -6.15 4.42 -5.39
N VAL A 53 -5.30 3.46 -5.04
CA VAL A 53 -3.89 3.72 -4.68
C VAL A 53 -3.00 2.99 -5.67
N ASP A 54 -2.04 3.70 -6.24
CA ASP A 54 -1.05 3.12 -7.14
C ASP A 54 0.21 2.73 -6.37
N PHE A 55 0.82 1.63 -6.77
CA PHE A 55 2.07 1.10 -6.24
C PHE A 55 3.06 0.90 -7.36
N HIS A 56 4.30 1.34 -7.18
CA HIS A 56 5.38 1.08 -8.13
C HIS A 56 6.33 0.06 -7.52
N PHE A 57 6.28 -1.19 -8.00
CA PHE A 57 7.11 -2.30 -7.55
C PHE A 57 8.39 -2.36 -8.36
N ARG A 58 9.51 -1.96 -7.76
CA ARG A 58 10.83 -2.01 -8.41
C ARG A 58 11.43 -3.41 -8.36
N GLU A 59 12.35 -3.70 -9.26
CA GLU A 59 13.05 -5.00 -9.32
C GLU A 59 13.89 -5.27 -8.07
N ASN A 60 14.44 -4.21 -7.45
CA ASN A 60 15.22 -4.29 -6.21
C ASN A 60 14.38 -4.56 -4.94
N GLY A 61 13.09 -4.88 -5.09
CA GLY A 61 12.16 -5.09 -3.98
C GLY A 61 11.54 -3.80 -3.43
N SER A 62 12.09 -2.62 -3.73
CA SER A 62 11.56 -1.36 -3.25
C SER A 62 10.16 -1.09 -3.84
N THR A 63 9.38 -0.35 -3.08
CA THR A 63 8.01 0.01 -3.43
C THR A 63 7.78 1.49 -3.16
N SER A 64 7.21 2.19 -4.13
CA SER A 64 6.66 3.55 -3.94
C SER A 64 5.14 3.50 -3.93
N ILE A 65 4.53 4.15 -2.93
CA ILE A 65 3.08 4.37 -2.88
C ILE A 65 2.78 5.72 -3.54
N ASP A 66 2.05 5.69 -4.64
CA ASP A 66 1.63 6.88 -5.38
C ASP A 66 0.14 7.16 -5.16
N ILE A 67 -0.12 8.33 -4.57
CA ILE A 67 -1.46 8.82 -4.29
C ILE A 67 -1.80 10.07 -5.12
N SER A 68 -0.89 10.53 -5.98
CA SER A 68 -0.94 11.85 -6.62
C SER A 68 -1.97 11.99 -7.73
N SER A 69 -2.44 10.89 -8.29
CA SER A 69 -3.38 10.87 -9.41
C SER A 69 -4.82 10.62 -8.94
N GLY A 70 -5.81 11.13 -9.68
CA GLY A 70 -7.24 10.94 -9.39
C GLY A 70 -7.78 11.85 -8.28
N HIS A 71 -8.92 11.48 -7.70
CA HIS A 71 -9.63 12.25 -6.65
C HIS A 71 -9.46 11.62 -5.26
N HIS A 72 -10.04 12.23 -4.21
CA HIS A 72 -10.06 11.71 -2.83
C HIS A 72 -8.67 11.59 -2.17
N MET A 73 -7.84 12.63 -2.32
CA MET A 73 -6.47 12.68 -1.81
C MET A 73 -6.35 12.36 -0.30
N ASP A 74 -7.31 12.82 0.50
CA ASP A 74 -7.31 12.59 1.95
C ASP A 74 -7.48 11.10 2.29
N LYS A 75 -8.43 10.42 1.63
CA LYS A 75 -8.66 8.97 1.79
C LYS A 75 -7.43 8.18 1.37
N LYS A 76 -6.80 8.56 0.25
CA LYS A 76 -5.56 7.91 -0.23
C LYS A 76 -4.40 8.12 0.73
N LYS A 77 -4.29 9.31 1.33
CA LYS A 77 -3.28 9.62 2.34
C LYS A 77 -3.46 8.76 3.59
N GLN A 78 -4.69 8.63 4.09
CA GLN A 78 -4.99 7.78 5.24
C GLN A 78 -4.60 6.31 4.99
N ILE A 79 -4.89 5.78 3.80
CA ILE A 79 -4.48 4.41 3.44
C ILE A 79 -2.95 4.28 3.36
N LYS A 80 -2.28 5.24 2.73
CA LYS A 80 -0.82 5.27 2.70
C LYS A 80 -0.26 5.26 4.12
N ASP A 81 -0.80 6.09 5.00
CA ASP A 81 -0.35 6.18 6.39
C ASP A 81 -0.64 4.88 7.16
N ALA A 82 -1.78 4.21 6.90
CA ALA A 82 -2.10 2.91 7.47
C ALA A 82 -1.10 1.82 7.04
N ILE A 83 -0.73 1.77 5.75
CA ILE A 83 0.27 0.81 5.23
C ILE A 83 1.64 1.09 5.85
N LEU A 84 2.04 2.36 5.93
CA LEU A 84 3.35 2.74 6.48
C LEU A 84 3.42 2.64 8.00
N GLY A 85 2.28 2.71 8.68
CA GLY A 85 2.15 2.55 10.13
C GLY A 85 2.01 1.09 10.57
N ASP A 86 1.74 0.16 9.67
CA ASP A 86 1.66 -1.27 9.96
C ASP A 86 3.06 -1.91 9.90
N PRO A 87 3.65 -2.34 11.04
CA PRO A 87 4.99 -2.93 11.04
C PRO A 87 5.07 -4.22 10.22
N THR A 88 3.97 -4.95 10.04
CA THR A 88 3.94 -6.17 9.23
C THR A 88 4.14 -5.87 7.74
N CYS A 89 3.73 -4.66 7.30
CA CYS A 89 3.91 -4.19 5.94
C CYS A 89 5.36 -3.76 5.66
N LEU A 90 6.16 -3.50 6.69
CA LEU A 90 7.54 -3.06 6.55
C LEU A 90 8.47 -4.26 6.61
N LEU A 91 9.15 -4.56 5.51
CA LEU A 91 10.28 -5.47 5.51
C LEU A 91 11.46 -4.70 6.13
N VAL A 92 11.65 -4.84 7.44
CA VAL A 92 12.87 -4.37 8.10
C VAL A 92 14.06 -5.11 7.49
N ASP A 93 15.08 -4.37 7.09
CA ASP A 93 16.36 -4.93 6.67
C ASP A 93 16.83 -5.91 7.76
N SER A 94 16.72 -7.20 7.49
CA SER A 94 17.24 -8.26 8.36
C SER A 94 18.78 -8.29 8.37
N LYS A 95 19.46 -7.19 8.03
CA LYS A 95 20.90 -7.00 8.27
C LYS A 95 21.13 -6.57 9.73
N LYS A 96 20.77 -7.43 10.67
CA LYS A 96 21.67 -7.70 11.81
C LYS A 96 22.22 -9.10 11.62
N LYS A 97 23.23 -9.19 10.75
CA LYS A 97 24.11 -10.36 10.75
C LYS A 97 24.90 -10.29 12.06
N VAL A 98 24.67 -11.31 12.87
CA VAL A 98 25.44 -11.75 14.03
C VAL A 98 26.92 -11.37 13.93
N ILE A 99 27.46 -10.74 14.98
CA ILE A 99 28.85 -10.99 15.37
C ILE A 99 28.75 -11.70 16.71
N SER A 100 29.06 -12.99 16.66
CA SER A 100 29.39 -13.83 17.80
C SER A 100 30.76 -13.40 18.30
N GLU A 101 30.88 -13.15 19.61
CA GLU A 101 31.93 -13.56 20.56
C GLU A 101 31.87 -12.70 21.82
#